data_AF-A0A0R2RUI7-F1
#
_entry.id   AF-A0A0R2RUI7-F1
#
_cell.length_a   1.000
_cell.length_b   1.000
_cell.length_c   1.000
_cell.angle_alpha   90.00
_cell.angle_beta   90.00
_cell.angle_gamma   90.00
#
_symmetry.space_group_name_H-M   'P 1'
#
loop_
_entity.id
_entity.type
_entity.pdbx_description
1 polymer ?
#
loop_
_entity_poly.entity_id
_entity_poly.type
_entity_poly.pdbx_seq_one_letter_code
_entity_poly.pdbx_strand_id
1 'polypeptide(L)'
;MQSHPGYLAIKKGISSLCFVVMILSGDGVFAQLHTAIDTTQMRIGEELLWTLEVEADSTDLVMFPEGVQFGAFEVIRNYPIDTLKANAGRRGFRLRKRYGLTVFDSGAYALEPQRVLLGDQKLESDAIEVVVYSVVVDTTQQELFDIKPSIEVPLKKTNPWRWMFLVVGIVLAAFAIRWWWQKRKIKKTLIPLLPPFEEAMHRLLQVDQATFLAQGNVKEYYSELVDIVKRYVSREVDDRALESTTEELIQRLYLHQHAGHLTLKTTTITELKNILQRSDLIKFAKGTSSADQTLTDRQGVEQIIIETKAALPEEDLDKEDQEAILAQALAEKKRRRKIMIAALSVLALLLSTGGFVAYYGYQNTVDKIFGNPLRSYAEGQWYTSAYGVPALEIQTPEILKRQVAQGNEDALGSQPMSVFEAYSLN
;
A
#
# COMPACT_ATOMS: atom_id res chain seq x y z
N MET A 1 -12.12 -46.20 108.99
CA MET A 1 -13.28 -47.12 108.89
C MET A 1 -14.43 -46.32 108.30
N GLN A 2 -15.06 -46.84 107.25
CA GLN A 2 -16.01 -46.17 106.36
C GLN A 2 -17.18 -45.50 107.10
N SER A 3 -17.63 -44.33 106.63
CA SER A 3 -18.96 -44.13 106.01
C SER A 3 -19.39 -42.65 106.04
N HIS A 4 -19.61 -42.07 104.87
CA HIS A 4 -20.53 -40.95 104.59
C HIS A 4 -21.99 -41.37 104.92
N PRO A 5 -23.08 -40.53 104.82
CA PRO A 5 -23.24 -39.31 104.00
C PRO A 5 -24.17 -38.19 104.59
N GLY A 6 -24.45 -37.13 103.82
CA GLY A 6 -25.78 -36.47 103.86
C GLY A 6 -25.88 -34.93 103.89
N TYR A 7 -25.90 -34.32 102.69
CA TYR A 7 -26.67 -33.16 102.14
C TYR A 7 -27.41 -32.06 102.97
N LEU A 8 -27.42 -30.86 102.33
CA LEU A 8 -28.44 -29.76 102.30
C LEU A 8 -28.54 -28.84 103.56
N ALA A 9 -28.80 -27.52 103.55
CA ALA A 9 -29.08 -26.50 102.52
C ALA A 9 -29.21 -25.09 103.21
N ILE A 10 -28.95 -24.02 102.44
CA ILE A 10 -29.72 -22.74 102.38
C ILE A 10 -29.53 -21.64 103.47
N LYS A 11 -28.92 -20.50 103.03
CA LYS A 11 -29.29 -19.05 103.10
C LYS A 11 -29.69 -18.42 104.47
N LYS A 12 -29.47 -17.14 104.79
CA LYS A 12 -29.14 -15.89 104.05
C LYS A 12 -28.75 -14.81 105.10
N GLY A 13 -27.81 -13.93 104.76
CA GLY A 13 -27.49 -12.71 105.51
C GLY A 13 -28.27 -11.47 105.02
N ILE A 14 -28.27 -10.43 105.85
CA ILE A 14 -28.96 -9.14 105.68
C ILE A 14 -27.93 -7.98 105.67
N SER A 15 -28.07 -7.14 104.64
CA SER A 15 -27.98 -5.66 104.54
C SER A 15 -26.73 -4.83 104.92
N SER A 16 -26.29 -4.03 103.92
CA SER A 16 -26.09 -2.54 103.88
C SER A 16 -24.77 -2.18 103.16
N LEU A 17 -24.60 -1.18 102.28
CA LEU A 17 -25.44 -0.13 101.67
C LEU A 17 -24.58 0.52 100.54
N CYS A 18 -25.18 0.76 99.36
CA CYS A 18 -24.91 1.75 98.30
C CYS A 18 -23.49 2.05 97.73
N PHE A 19 -23.32 1.74 96.43
CA PHE A 19 -22.96 2.75 95.42
C PHE A 19 -23.61 2.39 94.07
N VAL A 20 -24.41 3.30 93.53
CA VAL A 20 -25.12 3.16 92.25
C VAL A 20 -24.17 3.56 91.12
N VAL A 21 -23.84 2.63 90.23
CA VAL A 21 -23.33 2.93 88.88
C VAL A 21 -24.28 2.26 87.90
N MET A 22 -25.08 3.08 87.24
CA MET A 22 -26.05 2.71 86.23
C MET A 22 -25.28 2.57 84.89
N ILE A 23 -24.75 1.38 84.61
CA ILE A 23 -24.19 1.07 83.30
C ILE A 23 -25.37 0.79 82.36
N LEU A 24 -25.69 1.80 81.53
CA LEU A 24 -26.48 1.64 80.32
C LEU A 24 -25.84 0.56 79.45
N SER A 25 -26.40 -0.64 79.50
CA SER A 25 -26.17 -1.66 78.50
C SER A 25 -27.07 -1.29 77.32
N GLY A 26 -26.48 -0.64 76.31
CA GLY A 26 -27.15 -0.49 75.03
C GLY A 26 -27.31 -1.87 74.41
N ASP A 27 -28.54 -2.23 74.06
CA ASP A 27 -28.81 -3.41 73.23
C ASP A 27 -28.15 -3.19 71.86
N GLY A 28 -26.94 -3.71 71.70
CA GLY A 28 -26.31 -3.86 70.39
C GLY A 28 -27.10 -4.91 69.62
N VAL A 29 -28.00 -4.45 68.74
CA VAL A 29 -28.54 -5.30 67.68
C VAL A 29 -27.36 -5.63 66.77
N PHE A 30 -26.81 -6.83 66.90
CA PHE A 30 -25.81 -7.34 65.97
C PHE A 30 -26.47 -7.41 64.58
N ALA A 31 -25.94 -6.65 63.63
CA ALA A 31 -26.37 -6.75 62.24
C ALA A 31 -26.05 -8.16 61.73
N GLN A 32 -27.06 -8.86 61.21
CA GLN A 32 -26.91 -10.23 60.72
C GLN A 32 -26.80 -10.22 59.20
N LEU A 33 -25.74 -10.85 58.67
CA LEU A 33 -25.58 -11.11 57.24
C LEU A 33 -26.38 -12.37 56.90
N HIS A 34 -27.32 -12.28 55.98
CA HIS A 34 -28.02 -13.45 55.46
C HIS A 34 -27.44 -13.85 54.11
N THR A 35 -27.03 -15.10 53.99
CA THR A 35 -26.43 -15.67 52.78
C THR A 35 -27.37 -16.73 52.23
N ALA A 36 -27.67 -16.66 50.93
CA ALA A 36 -28.53 -17.64 50.27
C ALA A 36 -27.95 -18.05 48.92
N ILE A 37 -28.11 -19.31 48.57
CA ILE A 37 -27.84 -19.87 47.23
C ILE A 37 -29.11 -20.52 46.70
N ASP A 38 -29.22 -20.61 45.38
CA ASP A 38 -30.35 -21.24 44.71
C ASP A 38 -30.28 -22.77 44.70
N THR A 39 -29.09 -23.36 44.53
CA THR A 39 -28.89 -24.81 44.53
C THR A 39 -27.53 -25.22 45.11
N THR A 40 -27.48 -26.32 45.86
CA THR A 40 -26.22 -26.95 46.31
C THR A 40 -25.65 -27.95 45.30
N GLN A 41 -26.35 -28.17 44.20
CA GLN A 41 -25.97 -29.10 43.14
C GLN A 41 -26.14 -28.44 41.78
N MET A 42 -25.09 -28.42 40.98
CA MET A 42 -25.07 -27.81 39.65
C MET A 42 -24.28 -28.68 38.68
N ARG A 43 -24.44 -28.45 37.38
CA ARG A 43 -23.57 -29.06 36.36
C ARG A 43 -22.44 -28.11 35.98
N ILE A 44 -21.39 -28.67 35.38
CA ILE A 44 -20.27 -27.89 34.82
C ILE A 44 -20.81 -26.78 33.91
N GLY A 45 -20.41 -25.54 34.18
CA GLY A 45 -20.79 -24.36 33.39
C GLY A 45 -22.22 -23.84 33.61
N GLU A 46 -23.00 -24.40 34.54
CA GLU A 46 -24.27 -23.81 34.96
C GLU A 46 -24.03 -22.55 35.83
N GLU A 47 -25.02 -21.65 35.92
CA GLU A 47 -24.95 -20.45 36.78
C GLU A 47 -25.54 -20.77 38.16
N LEU A 48 -24.73 -20.60 39.21
CA LEU A 48 -25.13 -20.63 40.61
C LEU A 48 -25.40 -19.20 41.09
N LEU A 49 -26.62 -18.92 41.54
CA LEU A 49 -27.00 -17.60 42.03
C LEU A 49 -26.73 -17.47 43.54
N TRP A 50 -25.69 -16.71 43.89
CA TRP A 50 -25.35 -16.41 45.28
C TRP A 50 -25.85 -15.03 45.69
N THR A 51 -26.58 -14.96 46.80
CA THR A 51 -27.25 -13.76 47.31
C THR A 51 -26.77 -13.41 48.71
N LEU A 52 -26.38 -12.16 48.90
CA LEU A 52 -26.04 -11.56 50.20
C LEU A 52 -27.06 -10.50 50.55
N GLU A 53 -27.67 -10.61 51.73
CA GLU A 53 -28.61 -9.63 52.27
C GLU A 53 -28.12 -9.10 53.63
N VAL A 54 -27.99 -7.78 53.77
CA VAL A 54 -27.79 -7.14 55.08
C VAL A 54 -28.84 -6.08 55.33
N GLU A 55 -29.22 -5.92 56.59
CA GLU A 55 -30.01 -4.78 57.06
C GLU A 55 -29.06 -3.68 57.56
N ALA A 56 -29.23 -2.48 57.04
CA ALA A 56 -28.38 -1.31 57.34
C ALA A 56 -29.25 -0.06 57.52
N ASP A 57 -28.85 0.85 58.41
CA ASP A 57 -29.56 2.12 58.58
C ASP A 57 -29.13 3.14 57.50
N SER A 58 -29.93 4.18 57.32
CA SER A 58 -29.71 5.21 56.28
C SER A 58 -28.35 5.93 56.34
N THR A 59 -27.63 5.82 57.46
CA THR A 59 -26.34 6.46 57.72
C THR A 59 -25.14 5.52 57.56
N ASP A 60 -25.38 4.23 57.36
CA ASP A 60 -24.30 3.23 57.33
C ASP A 60 -23.78 3.02 55.90
N LEU A 61 -22.46 2.97 55.75
CA LEU A 61 -21.81 2.61 54.49
C LEU A 61 -21.66 1.09 54.40
N VAL A 62 -22.28 0.48 53.38
CA VAL A 62 -22.19 -0.97 53.11
C VAL A 62 -21.30 -1.24 51.91
N MET A 63 -20.26 -2.06 52.09
CA MET A 63 -19.39 -2.53 51.01
C MET A 63 -19.49 -4.05 50.87
N PHE A 64 -19.95 -4.50 49.71
CA PHE A 64 -19.99 -5.91 49.32
C PHE A 64 -18.65 -6.34 48.71
N PRO A 65 -18.31 -7.65 48.76
CA PRO A 65 -17.07 -8.16 48.17
C PRO A 65 -17.07 -7.97 46.65
N GLU A 66 -15.95 -7.48 46.11
CA GLU A 66 -15.73 -7.35 44.67
C GLU A 66 -14.54 -8.22 44.26
N GLY A 67 -14.69 -8.99 43.18
CA GLY A 67 -13.68 -9.90 42.68
C GLY A 67 -14.12 -10.59 41.40
N VAL A 68 -13.15 -11.09 40.65
CA VAL A 68 -13.39 -11.92 39.44
C VAL A 68 -13.63 -13.40 39.80
N GLN A 69 -13.25 -13.81 41.01
CA GLN A 69 -13.42 -15.16 41.52
C GLN A 69 -13.55 -15.14 43.05
N PHE A 70 -14.28 -16.11 43.60
CA PHE A 70 -14.39 -16.39 45.03
C PHE A 70 -14.01 -17.85 45.28
N GLY A 71 -12.77 -18.08 45.73
CA GLY A 71 -12.21 -19.43 45.80
C GLY A 71 -12.13 -20.09 44.42
N ALA A 72 -12.77 -21.26 44.27
CA ALA A 72 -12.86 -21.99 43.00
C ALA A 72 -13.98 -21.51 42.07
N PHE A 73 -14.85 -20.60 42.53
CA PHE A 73 -15.99 -20.09 41.76
C PHE A 73 -15.61 -18.84 40.98
N GLU A 74 -15.86 -18.84 39.68
CA GLU A 74 -15.68 -17.67 38.82
C GLU A 74 -16.94 -16.80 38.78
N VAL A 75 -16.78 -15.48 38.83
CA VAL A 75 -17.90 -14.53 38.78
C VAL A 75 -18.23 -14.22 37.33
N ILE A 76 -19.28 -14.84 36.81
CA ILE A 76 -19.78 -14.59 35.45
C ILE A 76 -20.72 -13.38 35.38
N ARG A 77 -21.42 -13.06 36.48
CA ARG A 77 -22.33 -11.91 36.56
C ARG A 77 -22.27 -11.24 37.92
N ASN A 78 -22.15 -9.92 37.92
CA ASN A 78 -22.21 -9.08 39.11
C ASN A 78 -23.46 -8.19 39.03
N TYR A 79 -24.53 -8.54 39.74
CA TYR A 79 -25.80 -7.82 39.65
C TYR A 79 -25.78 -6.54 40.49
N PRO A 80 -26.52 -5.48 40.10
CA PRO A 80 -26.61 -4.26 40.90
C PRO A 80 -27.26 -4.53 42.26
N ILE A 81 -26.92 -3.71 43.26
CA ILE A 81 -27.49 -3.78 44.61
C ILE A 81 -28.95 -3.36 44.54
N ASP A 82 -29.82 -4.19 45.11
CA ASP A 82 -31.26 -3.92 45.25
C ASP A 82 -31.58 -3.47 46.67
N THR A 83 -32.43 -2.45 46.82
CA THR A 83 -32.74 -1.81 48.11
C THR A 83 -34.22 -1.98 48.43
N LEU A 84 -34.52 -2.81 49.42
CA LEU A 84 -35.87 -3.00 49.93
C LEU A 84 -36.06 -2.18 51.21
N LYS A 85 -37.15 -1.40 51.31
CA LYS A 85 -37.47 -0.68 52.55
C LYS A 85 -37.94 -1.68 53.61
N ALA A 86 -37.37 -1.63 54.81
CA ALA A 86 -37.89 -2.41 55.93
C ALA A 86 -39.30 -1.91 56.32
N ASN A 87 -40.14 -2.81 56.85
CA ASN A 87 -41.54 -2.52 57.19
C ASN A 87 -41.70 -1.25 58.07
N ALA A 88 -42.79 -0.53 57.83
CA ALA A 88 -43.10 0.79 58.39
C ALA A 88 -42.88 0.87 59.91
N GLY A 89 -41.79 1.52 60.33
CA GLY A 89 -41.50 1.81 61.74
C GLY A 89 -40.01 1.93 62.11
N ARG A 90 -39.08 1.38 61.31
CA ARG A 90 -37.62 1.50 61.53
C ARG A 90 -36.93 2.20 60.34
N ARG A 91 -35.89 3.02 60.59
CA ARG A 91 -35.08 3.73 59.58
C ARG A 91 -34.05 2.82 58.86
N GLY A 92 -34.40 1.54 58.67
CA GLY A 92 -33.52 0.53 58.07
C GLY A 92 -33.88 0.22 56.62
N PHE A 93 -32.87 -0.04 55.80
CA PHE A 93 -32.97 -0.61 54.46
C PHE A 93 -32.39 -2.02 54.46
N ARG A 94 -32.97 -2.91 53.66
CA ARG A 94 -32.38 -4.22 53.36
C ARG A 94 -31.72 -4.14 51.98
N LEU A 95 -30.39 -4.27 51.97
CA LEU A 95 -29.59 -4.27 50.76
C LEU A 95 -29.33 -5.71 50.34
N ARG A 96 -29.67 -6.02 49.08
CA ARG A 96 -29.49 -7.34 48.49
C ARG A 96 -28.52 -7.26 47.33
N LYS A 97 -27.43 -8.02 47.41
CA LYS A 97 -26.42 -8.16 46.35
C LYS A 97 -26.46 -9.59 45.80
N ARG A 98 -26.40 -9.74 44.47
CA ARG A 98 -26.39 -11.05 43.81
C ARG A 98 -25.17 -11.21 42.91
N TYR A 99 -24.63 -12.41 42.88
CA TYR A 99 -23.55 -12.85 42.00
C TYR A 99 -23.99 -14.11 41.26
N GLY A 100 -23.72 -14.16 39.96
CA GLY A 100 -23.77 -15.39 39.18
C GLY A 100 -22.38 -16.01 39.19
N LEU A 101 -22.27 -17.20 39.76
CA LEU A 101 -21.03 -17.95 39.93
C LEU A 101 -21.04 -19.20 39.04
N THR A 102 -19.87 -19.66 38.59
CA THR A 102 -19.75 -20.93 37.88
C THR A 102 -18.42 -21.62 38.16
N VAL A 103 -18.35 -22.92 37.85
CA VAL A 103 -17.15 -23.75 37.90
C VAL A 103 -17.10 -24.62 36.65
N PHE A 104 -15.92 -24.70 36.04
CA PHE A 104 -15.71 -25.42 34.77
C PHE A 104 -15.23 -26.87 34.94
N ASP A 105 -14.97 -27.29 36.17
CA ASP A 105 -14.53 -28.64 36.51
C ASP A 105 -15.52 -29.35 37.44
N SER A 106 -15.71 -30.67 37.25
CA SER A 106 -16.51 -31.48 38.18
C SER A 106 -15.80 -31.70 39.51
N GLY A 107 -16.53 -31.63 40.62
CA GLY A 107 -15.96 -31.80 41.95
C GLY A 107 -16.87 -31.23 43.04
N ALA A 108 -16.46 -31.40 44.30
CA ALA A 108 -17.09 -30.73 45.42
C ALA A 108 -16.24 -29.51 45.79
N TYR A 109 -16.87 -28.32 45.77
CA TYR A 109 -16.21 -27.05 46.03
C TYR A 109 -16.91 -26.32 47.17
N ALA A 110 -16.13 -25.77 48.08
CA ALA A 110 -16.65 -24.89 49.13
C ALA A 110 -16.55 -23.44 48.70
N LEU A 111 -17.67 -22.72 48.77
CA LEU A 111 -17.69 -21.27 48.68
C LEU A 111 -17.23 -20.72 50.04
N GLU A 112 -16.03 -20.17 50.07
CA GLU A 112 -15.42 -19.67 51.30
C GLU A 112 -16.14 -18.40 51.81
N PRO A 113 -16.21 -18.19 53.14
CA PRO A 113 -16.77 -16.98 53.75
C PRO A 113 -16.21 -15.70 53.15
N GLN A 114 -17.09 -14.84 52.65
CA GLN A 114 -16.74 -13.53 52.12
C GLN A 114 -17.13 -12.42 53.09
N ARG A 115 -16.33 -11.35 53.10
CA ARG A 115 -16.49 -10.24 54.03
C ARG A 115 -17.37 -9.15 53.43
N VAL A 116 -18.35 -8.70 54.21
CA VAL A 116 -19.16 -7.51 53.95
C VAL A 116 -18.87 -6.49 55.05
N LEU A 117 -18.54 -5.26 54.67
CA LEU A 117 -18.26 -4.18 55.62
C LEU A 117 -19.53 -3.35 55.83
N LEU A 118 -19.94 -3.17 57.08
CA LEU A 118 -21.06 -2.32 57.51
C LEU A 118 -20.52 -1.26 58.48
N GLY A 119 -20.17 -0.08 57.97
CA GLY A 119 -19.41 0.91 58.73
C GLY A 119 -18.07 0.33 59.20
N ASP A 120 -17.84 0.33 60.52
CA ASP A 120 -16.65 -0.26 61.16
C ASP A 120 -16.80 -1.76 61.48
N GLN A 121 -17.99 -2.34 61.28
CA GLN A 121 -18.24 -3.76 61.55
C GLN A 121 -17.93 -4.61 60.32
N LYS A 122 -17.28 -5.77 60.56
CA LYS A 122 -16.98 -6.76 59.53
C LYS A 122 -17.91 -7.96 59.73
N LEU A 123 -18.77 -8.20 58.76
CA LEU A 123 -19.66 -9.37 58.72
C LEU A 123 -19.07 -10.38 57.74
N GLU A 124 -19.12 -11.67 58.08
CA GLU A 124 -18.68 -12.75 57.19
C GLU A 124 -19.89 -13.57 56.73
N SER A 125 -19.88 -14.00 55.47
CA SER A 125 -20.91 -14.88 54.90
C SER A 125 -20.69 -16.32 55.34
N ASP A 126 -21.74 -17.13 55.23
CA ASP A 126 -21.63 -18.55 55.53
C ASP A 126 -20.77 -19.27 54.49
N ALA A 127 -20.02 -20.28 54.94
CA ALA A 127 -19.34 -21.22 54.04
C ALA A 127 -20.35 -22.23 53.50
N ILE A 128 -20.37 -22.44 52.19
CA ILE A 128 -21.38 -23.33 51.56
C ILE A 128 -20.71 -24.31 50.60
N GLU A 129 -20.99 -25.59 50.76
CA GLU A 129 -20.51 -26.63 49.83
C GLU A 129 -21.46 -26.81 48.65
N VAL A 130 -20.90 -26.83 47.44
CA VAL A 130 -21.62 -27.05 46.19
C VAL A 130 -20.96 -28.20 45.43
N VAL A 131 -21.77 -29.14 44.97
CA VAL A 131 -21.31 -30.30 44.19
C VAL A 131 -21.58 -30.05 42.71
N VAL A 132 -20.51 -30.10 41.90
CA VAL A 132 -20.53 -29.87 40.45
C VAL A 132 -20.46 -31.21 39.73
N TYR A 133 -21.53 -31.57 39.03
CA TYR A 133 -21.62 -32.79 38.25
C TYR A 133 -21.20 -32.57 36.80
N SER A 134 -20.49 -33.57 36.25
CA SER A 134 -20.23 -33.62 34.80
C SER A 134 -21.51 -33.93 34.03
N VAL A 135 -21.65 -33.36 32.83
CA VAL A 135 -22.71 -33.75 31.90
C VAL A 135 -22.32 -35.05 31.22
N VAL A 136 -23.07 -36.13 31.46
CA VAL A 136 -22.85 -37.41 30.77
C VAL A 136 -23.40 -37.27 29.34
N VAL A 137 -22.51 -37.28 28.36
CA VAL A 137 -22.88 -37.34 26.94
C VAL A 137 -22.98 -38.80 26.52
N ASP A 138 -24.17 -39.23 26.11
CA ASP A 138 -24.39 -40.58 25.58
C ASP A 138 -23.84 -40.66 24.16
N THR A 139 -22.60 -41.14 24.05
CA THR A 139 -21.86 -41.25 22.78
C THR A 139 -22.32 -42.44 21.93
N THR A 140 -23.26 -43.26 22.41
CA THR A 140 -23.74 -44.45 21.66
C THR A 140 -24.79 -44.12 20.59
N GLN A 141 -25.49 -42.99 20.70
CA GLN A 141 -26.50 -42.53 19.73
C GLN A 141 -25.95 -41.55 18.68
N GLN A 142 -24.69 -41.15 18.81
CA GLN A 142 -24.08 -40.14 17.96
C GLN A 142 -22.96 -40.79 17.14
N GLU A 143 -23.17 -40.94 15.83
CA GLU A 143 -22.13 -41.43 14.92
C GLU A 143 -20.90 -40.53 15.02
N LEU A 144 -19.75 -41.14 15.28
CA LEU A 144 -18.45 -40.48 15.19
C LEU A 144 -18.23 -40.11 13.71
N PHE A 145 -18.51 -38.87 13.36
CA PHE A 145 -18.20 -38.35 12.04
C PHE A 145 -16.69 -38.20 11.90
N ASP A 146 -16.17 -38.63 10.76
CA ASP A 146 -14.78 -38.43 10.40
C ASP A 146 -14.45 -36.92 10.40
N ILE A 147 -13.18 -36.59 10.64
CA ILE A 147 -12.73 -35.19 10.63
C ILE A 147 -13.03 -34.65 9.23
N LYS A 148 -13.98 -33.70 9.13
CA LYS A 148 -14.31 -33.09 7.85
C LYS A 148 -13.03 -32.55 7.22
N PRO A 149 -12.65 -33.00 6.01
CA PRO A 149 -11.50 -32.45 5.33
C PRO A 149 -11.69 -30.94 5.19
N SER A 150 -10.60 -30.19 5.33
CA SER A 150 -10.66 -28.74 5.15
C SER A 150 -11.31 -28.44 3.81
N ILE A 151 -12.50 -27.86 3.85
CA ILE A 151 -13.19 -27.40 2.65
C ILE A 151 -12.32 -26.29 2.08
N GLU A 152 -11.70 -26.56 0.93
CA GLU A 152 -11.04 -25.53 0.14
C GLU A 152 -12.11 -24.49 -0.21
N VAL A 153 -12.17 -23.42 0.57
CA VAL A 153 -12.91 -22.24 0.18
C VAL A 153 -12.30 -21.83 -1.15
N PRO A 154 -13.07 -21.77 -2.26
CA PRO A 154 -12.53 -21.29 -3.51
C PRO A 154 -12.19 -19.83 -3.29
N LEU A 155 -10.93 -19.57 -2.93
CA LEU A 155 -10.34 -18.25 -2.97
C LEU A 155 -10.68 -17.75 -4.37
N LYS A 156 -11.53 -16.72 -4.45
CA LYS A 156 -11.79 -16.04 -5.72
C LYS A 156 -10.41 -15.78 -6.30
N LYS A 157 -10.03 -16.54 -7.34
CA LYS A 157 -8.78 -16.33 -8.06
C LYS A 157 -8.89 -14.92 -8.61
N THR A 158 -8.38 -13.96 -7.85
CA THR A 158 -8.30 -12.57 -8.25
C THR A 158 -7.37 -12.59 -9.43
N ASN A 159 -7.95 -12.53 -10.63
CA ASN A 159 -7.23 -12.74 -11.86
C ASN A 159 -6.03 -11.78 -11.92
N PRO A 160 -4.79 -12.25 -11.66
CA PRO A 160 -3.64 -11.35 -11.55
C PRO A 160 -3.35 -10.69 -12.90
N TRP A 161 -3.94 -11.23 -13.96
CA TRP A 161 -3.89 -10.69 -15.31
C TRP A 161 -4.52 -9.31 -15.41
N ARG A 162 -5.56 -8.99 -14.62
CA ARG A 162 -6.15 -7.64 -14.63
C ARG A 162 -5.14 -6.59 -14.18
N TRP A 163 -4.38 -6.88 -13.14
CA TRP A 163 -3.35 -5.98 -12.64
C TRP A 163 -2.15 -5.91 -13.58
N MET A 164 -1.75 -7.03 -14.17
CA MET A 164 -0.71 -7.07 -15.20
C MET A 164 -1.08 -6.24 -16.45
N PHE A 165 -2.29 -6.41 -16.99
CA PHE A 165 -2.77 -5.62 -18.13
C PHE A 165 -2.91 -4.13 -17.78
N LEU A 166 -3.29 -3.80 -16.54
CA LEU A 166 -3.35 -2.42 -16.07
C LEU A 166 -1.95 -1.79 -16.01
N VAL A 167 -0.95 -2.50 -15.48
CA VAL A 167 0.45 -2.02 -15.45
C VAL A 167 1.01 -1.86 -16.86
N VAL A 168 0.79 -2.85 -17.74
CA VAL A 168 1.22 -2.77 -19.15
C VAL A 168 0.53 -1.61 -19.87
N GLY A 169 -0.77 -1.40 -19.61
CA GLY A 169 -1.53 -0.27 -20.14
C GLY A 169 -0.99 1.09 -19.69
N ILE A 170 -0.62 1.22 -18.41
CA ILE A 170 0.00 2.45 -17.86
C ILE A 170 1.36 2.70 -18.50
N VAL A 171 2.20 1.67 -18.66
CA VAL A 171 3.52 1.81 -19.29
C VAL A 171 3.39 2.21 -20.76
N LEU A 172 2.46 1.60 -21.51
CA LEU A 172 2.17 1.97 -22.89
C LEU A 172 1.60 3.39 -23.01
N ALA A 173 0.70 3.79 -22.11
CA ALA A 173 0.15 5.14 -22.07
C ALA A 173 1.26 6.17 -21.76
N ALA A 174 2.12 5.92 -20.78
CA ALA A 174 3.25 6.78 -20.46
C ALA A 174 4.24 6.90 -21.63
N PHE A 175 4.52 5.79 -22.32
CA PHE A 175 5.36 5.79 -23.53
C PHE A 175 4.69 6.57 -24.67
N ALA A 176 3.40 6.37 -24.92
CA ALA A 176 2.65 7.08 -25.95
C ALA A 176 2.58 8.59 -25.67
N ILE A 177 2.34 9.00 -24.42
CA ILE A 177 2.35 10.39 -23.99
C ILE A 177 3.75 10.99 -24.19
N ARG A 178 4.80 10.31 -23.73
CA ARG A 178 6.18 10.76 -23.90
C ARG A 178 6.57 10.88 -25.37
N TRP A 179 6.19 9.91 -26.21
CA TRP A 179 6.42 9.96 -27.65
C TRP A 179 5.63 11.10 -28.31
N TRP A 180 4.36 11.30 -27.95
CA TRP A 180 3.53 12.40 -28.45
C TRP A 180 4.12 13.76 -28.07
N TRP A 181 4.62 13.91 -26.84
CA TRP A 181 5.31 15.12 -26.38
C TRP A 181 6.63 15.35 -27.10
N GLN A 182 7.43 14.30 -27.31
CA GLN A 182 8.66 14.39 -28.12
C GLN A 182 8.35 14.79 -29.56
N LYS A 183 7.34 14.18 -30.20
CA LYS A 183 6.89 14.56 -31.55
C LYS A 183 6.41 16.01 -31.61
N ARG A 184 5.75 16.53 -30.57
CA ARG A 184 5.35 17.94 -30.49
C ARG A 184 6.54 18.88 -30.28
N LYS A 185 7.52 18.52 -29.46
CA LYS A 185 8.77 19.29 -29.31
C LYS A 185 9.58 19.30 -30.60
N ILE A 186 9.65 18.16 -31.27
CA ILE A 186 10.30 17.99 -32.59
C ILE A 186 9.54 18.77 -33.67
N LYS A 187 8.20 18.79 -33.68
CA LYS A 187 7.42 19.61 -34.64
C LYS A 187 7.49 21.12 -34.37
N LYS A 188 7.68 21.55 -33.13
CA LYS A 188 7.90 22.98 -32.80
C LYS A 188 9.31 23.45 -33.14
N THR A 189 10.28 22.53 -33.21
CA THR A 189 11.68 22.80 -33.60
C THR A 189 11.95 22.53 -35.08
N LEU A 190 11.16 21.65 -35.71
CA LEU A 190 11.01 21.51 -37.15
C LEU A 190 9.74 22.23 -37.62
N ILE A 191 9.66 23.53 -37.36
CA ILE A 191 9.22 24.38 -38.47
C ILE A 191 10.26 24.03 -39.55
N PRO A 192 9.87 23.50 -40.73
CA PRO A 192 10.85 23.28 -41.78
C PRO A 192 11.62 24.60 -41.86
N LEU A 193 12.96 24.58 -41.78
CA LEU A 193 13.71 25.79 -42.08
C LEU A 193 13.23 26.18 -43.47
N LEU A 194 12.31 27.13 -43.57
CA LEU A 194 11.99 27.70 -44.86
C LEU A 194 13.35 28.19 -45.38
N PRO A 195 13.61 28.03 -46.69
CA PRO A 195 14.74 28.70 -47.31
C PRO A 195 14.82 30.12 -46.77
N PRO A 196 16.01 30.65 -46.40
CA PRO A 196 16.13 31.91 -45.66
C PRO A 196 15.34 33.07 -46.28
N PHE A 197 15.29 33.09 -47.62
CA PHE A 197 14.48 34.02 -48.39
C PHE A 197 12.97 33.87 -48.14
N GLU A 198 12.43 32.66 -48.23
CA GLU A 198 11.01 32.39 -47.99
C GLU A 198 10.62 32.70 -46.54
N GLU A 199 11.50 32.40 -45.58
CA GLU A 199 11.30 32.77 -44.18
C GLU A 199 11.19 34.29 -44.00
N ALA A 200 12.12 35.04 -44.61
CA ALA A 200 12.15 36.49 -44.53
C ALA A 200 10.89 37.12 -45.17
N MET A 201 10.48 36.65 -46.35
CA MET A 201 9.25 37.12 -47.03
C MET A 201 8.00 36.80 -46.21
N HIS A 202 7.90 35.59 -45.66
CA HIS A 202 6.77 35.21 -44.81
C HIS A 202 6.72 36.05 -43.53
N ARG A 203 7.86 36.31 -42.88
CA ARG A 203 7.95 37.18 -41.70
C ARG A 203 7.54 38.62 -42.01
N LEU A 204 7.94 39.16 -43.16
CA LEU A 204 7.51 40.49 -43.58
C LEU A 204 5.99 40.58 -43.74
N LEU A 205 5.37 39.58 -44.37
CA LEU A 205 3.90 39.49 -44.46
C LEU A 205 3.23 39.41 -43.09
N GLN A 206 3.84 38.71 -42.12
CA GLN A 206 3.33 38.66 -40.75
C GLN A 206 3.41 40.01 -40.05
N VAL A 207 4.50 40.76 -40.26
CA VAL A 207 4.66 42.11 -39.71
C VAL A 207 3.63 43.07 -40.30
N ASP A 208 3.31 42.94 -41.60
CA ASP A 208 2.28 43.74 -42.26
C ASP A 208 0.86 43.41 -41.76
N GLN A 209 0.59 42.15 -41.42
CA GLN A 209 -0.69 41.70 -40.86
C GLN A 209 -0.83 42.02 -39.36
N ALA A 210 0.27 42.25 -38.67
CA ALA A 210 0.27 42.55 -37.25
C ALA A 210 -0.22 43.97 -36.97
N THR A 211 -0.96 44.14 -35.88
CA THR A 211 -1.59 45.43 -35.51
C THR A 211 -0.61 46.41 -34.85
N PHE A 212 0.70 46.30 -35.09
CA PHE A 212 1.72 47.16 -34.46
C PHE A 212 1.50 48.65 -34.80
N LEU A 213 1.29 48.95 -36.09
CA LEU A 213 1.04 50.32 -36.55
C LEU A 213 -0.32 50.85 -36.07
N ALA A 214 -1.35 50.00 -36.04
CA ALA A 214 -2.69 50.37 -35.56
C ALA A 214 -2.73 50.68 -34.05
N GLN A 215 -1.84 50.07 -33.26
CA GLN A 215 -1.71 50.30 -31.82
C GLN A 215 -0.75 51.44 -31.47
N GLY A 216 -0.15 52.11 -32.47
CA GLY A 216 0.86 53.15 -32.24
C GLY A 216 2.24 52.62 -31.83
N ASN A 217 2.46 51.30 -31.89
CA ASN A 217 3.70 50.62 -31.51
C ASN A 217 4.72 50.62 -32.66
N VAL A 218 5.13 51.81 -33.09
CA VAL A 218 6.08 52.00 -34.20
C VAL A 218 7.46 51.41 -33.87
N LYS A 219 7.86 51.43 -32.59
CA LYS A 219 9.14 50.89 -32.13
C LYS A 219 9.24 49.38 -32.37
N GLU A 220 8.20 48.64 -32.00
CA GLU A 220 8.13 47.18 -32.17
C GLU A 220 8.15 46.81 -33.65
N TYR A 221 7.42 47.57 -34.49
CA TYR A 221 7.43 47.38 -35.94
C TYR A 221 8.85 47.48 -36.55
N TYR A 222 9.59 48.54 -36.23
CA TYR A 222 10.98 48.71 -36.69
C TYR A 222 11.96 47.72 -36.02
N SER A 223 11.60 47.16 -34.86
CA SER A 223 12.36 46.07 -34.22
C SER A 223 12.28 44.80 -35.03
N GLU A 224 11.08 44.41 -35.43
CA GLU A 224 10.84 43.24 -36.28
C GLU A 224 11.47 43.39 -37.67
N LEU A 225 11.33 44.55 -38.33
CA LEU A 225 11.95 44.77 -39.66
C LEU A 225 13.47 44.58 -39.64
N VAL A 226 14.15 45.10 -38.60
CA VAL A 226 15.60 44.93 -38.47
C VAL A 226 15.98 43.50 -38.12
N ASP A 227 15.22 42.81 -37.26
CA ASP A 227 15.48 41.39 -36.98
C ASP A 227 15.38 40.55 -38.25
N ILE A 228 14.35 40.79 -39.08
CA ILE A 228 14.16 40.06 -40.34
C ILE A 228 15.36 40.24 -41.26
N VAL A 229 15.81 41.48 -41.49
CA VAL A 229 16.96 41.74 -42.37
C VAL A 229 18.24 41.17 -41.79
N LYS A 230 18.53 41.42 -40.51
CA LYS A 230 19.77 40.91 -39.88
C LYS A 230 19.80 39.39 -39.85
N ARG A 231 18.67 38.73 -39.61
CA ARG A 231 18.54 37.27 -39.63
C ARG A 231 18.72 36.69 -41.03
N TYR A 232 18.21 37.37 -42.06
CA TYR A 232 18.41 36.97 -43.45
C TYR A 232 19.88 37.09 -43.85
N VAL A 233 20.48 38.27 -43.64
CA VAL A 233 21.91 38.51 -43.90
C VAL A 233 22.78 37.56 -43.09
N SER A 234 22.39 37.22 -41.85
CA SER A 234 23.10 36.28 -41.00
C SER A 234 23.21 34.88 -41.56
N ARG A 235 22.17 34.42 -42.26
CA ARG A 235 22.14 33.06 -42.80
C ARG A 235 22.78 32.93 -44.16
N GLU A 236 22.71 33.98 -44.96
CA GLU A 236 23.08 33.92 -46.38
C GLU A 236 24.41 34.62 -46.70
N VAL A 237 24.83 35.61 -45.90
CA VAL A 237 25.99 36.47 -46.24
C VAL A 237 27.06 36.47 -45.15
N ASP A 238 26.70 36.78 -43.91
CA ASP A 238 27.64 36.97 -42.81
C ASP A 238 27.06 36.45 -41.49
N ASP A 239 27.55 35.30 -41.02
CA ASP A 239 27.08 34.60 -39.82
C ASP A 239 26.93 35.48 -38.57
N ARG A 240 27.72 36.56 -38.48
CA ARG A 240 27.77 37.46 -37.33
C ARG A 240 26.87 38.69 -37.48
N ALA A 241 26.02 38.78 -38.51
CA ALA A 241 25.16 39.94 -38.75
C ALA A 241 24.19 40.25 -37.59
N LEU A 242 23.69 39.22 -36.89
CA LEU A 242 22.80 39.40 -35.72
C LEU A 242 23.51 40.04 -34.52
N GLU A 243 24.79 39.74 -34.34
CA GLU A 243 25.62 40.24 -33.23
C GLU A 243 26.26 41.59 -33.53
N SER A 244 26.10 42.09 -34.76
CA SER A 244 26.77 43.30 -35.24
C SER A 244 25.95 44.55 -34.99
N THR A 245 26.63 45.63 -34.62
CA THR A 245 26.05 46.98 -34.68
C THR A 245 25.73 47.36 -36.12
N THR A 246 24.90 48.40 -36.31
CA THR A 246 24.51 48.87 -37.66
C THR A 246 25.74 49.21 -38.51
N GLU A 247 26.71 49.91 -37.94
CA GLU A 247 27.92 50.35 -38.64
C GLU A 247 28.86 49.19 -38.96
N GLU A 248 29.02 48.24 -38.03
CA GLU A 248 29.79 47.02 -38.27
C GLU A 248 29.18 46.17 -39.38
N LEU A 249 27.85 45.99 -39.38
CA LEU A 249 27.15 45.22 -40.40
C LEU A 249 27.38 45.81 -41.79
N ILE A 250 27.21 47.13 -41.93
CA ILE A 250 27.43 47.81 -43.21
C ILE A 250 28.89 47.71 -43.65
N GLN A 251 29.85 47.85 -42.73
CA GLN A 251 31.27 47.69 -43.05
C GLN A 251 31.58 46.27 -43.55
N ARG A 252 31.01 45.23 -42.92
CA ARG A 252 31.20 43.84 -43.37
C ARG A 252 30.54 43.56 -44.71
N LEU A 253 29.37 44.11 -44.99
CA LEU A 253 28.74 44.00 -46.31
C LEU A 253 29.62 44.59 -47.41
N TYR A 254 30.28 45.74 -47.17
CA TYR A 254 31.27 46.28 -48.10
C TYR A 254 32.49 45.37 -48.26
N LEU A 255 32.96 44.72 -47.19
CA LEU A 255 34.06 43.76 -47.28
C LEU A 255 33.68 42.54 -48.14
N HIS A 256 32.49 41.97 -47.95
CA HIS A 256 31.99 40.86 -48.79
C HIS A 256 31.79 41.26 -50.25
N GLN A 257 31.34 42.50 -50.49
CA GLN A 257 31.23 43.08 -51.84
C GLN A 257 32.61 43.18 -52.50
N HIS A 258 33.61 43.71 -51.80
CA HIS A 258 34.97 43.87 -52.32
C HIS A 258 35.72 42.55 -52.50
N ALA A 259 35.40 41.53 -51.68
CA ALA A 259 35.95 40.18 -51.79
C ALA A 259 35.35 39.36 -52.94
N GLY A 260 34.29 39.85 -53.59
CA GLY A 260 33.60 39.15 -54.68
C GLY A 260 32.65 38.04 -54.22
N HIS A 261 32.40 37.91 -52.92
CA HIS A 261 31.44 36.95 -52.38
C HIS A 261 29.98 37.43 -52.49
N LEU A 262 29.76 38.71 -52.77
CA LEU A 262 28.44 39.34 -52.82
C LEU A 262 28.38 40.42 -53.90
N THR A 263 27.66 40.18 -55.00
CA THR A 263 27.54 41.16 -56.10
C THR A 263 26.38 42.13 -55.88
N LEU A 264 26.30 42.75 -54.70
CA LEU A 264 25.28 43.76 -54.38
C LEU A 264 25.67 45.15 -54.94
N LYS A 265 24.68 45.97 -55.27
CA LYS A 265 24.93 47.38 -55.65
C LYS A 265 25.22 48.21 -54.40
N THR A 266 26.16 49.14 -54.51
CA THR A 266 26.51 50.08 -53.43
C THR A 266 25.31 50.95 -53.00
N THR A 267 24.38 51.23 -53.92
CA THR A 267 23.12 51.94 -53.64
C THR A 267 22.26 51.17 -52.65
N THR A 268 22.16 49.85 -52.80
CA THR A 268 21.35 48.95 -51.94
C THR A 268 21.93 48.87 -50.53
N ILE A 269 23.26 48.80 -50.40
CA ILE A 269 23.94 48.84 -49.09
C ILE A 269 23.71 50.20 -48.40
N THR A 270 23.71 51.29 -49.16
CA THR A 270 23.44 52.64 -48.65
C THR A 270 21.99 52.80 -48.19
N GLU A 271 21.04 52.24 -48.94
CA GLU A 271 19.62 52.22 -48.57
C GLU A 271 19.39 51.40 -47.28
N LEU A 272 20.00 50.23 -47.18
CA LEU A 272 19.98 49.43 -45.95
C LEU A 272 20.52 50.22 -44.76
N LYS A 273 21.66 50.91 -44.92
CA LYS A 273 22.24 51.76 -43.88
C LYS A 273 21.23 52.81 -43.40
N ASN A 274 20.58 53.51 -44.33
CA ASN A 274 19.61 54.56 -44.00
C ASN A 274 18.42 54.00 -43.21
N ILE A 275 17.89 52.84 -43.61
CA ILE A 275 16.77 52.17 -42.92
C ILE A 275 17.18 51.73 -41.50
N LEU A 276 18.37 51.11 -41.35
CA LEU A 276 18.86 50.67 -40.04
C LEU A 276 19.11 51.86 -39.09
N GLN A 277 19.73 52.93 -39.59
CA GLN A 277 19.97 54.15 -38.79
C GLN A 277 18.65 54.82 -38.37
N ARG A 278 17.66 54.86 -39.26
CA ARG A 278 16.31 55.39 -38.92
C ARG A 278 15.64 54.52 -37.85
N SER A 279 15.75 53.20 -37.98
CA SER A 279 15.25 52.25 -36.99
C SER A 279 15.89 52.46 -35.61
N ASP A 280 17.21 52.67 -35.56
CA ASP A 280 17.93 52.95 -34.31
C ASP A 280 17.48 54.28 -33.66
N LEU A 281 17.25 55.33 -34.47
CA LEU A 281 16.70 56.59 -33.99
C LEU A 281 15.29 56.42 -33.39
N ILE A 282 14.43 55.61 -34.01
CA ILE A 282 13.08 55.34 -33.50
C ILE A 282 13.13 54.51 -32.20
N LYS A 283 14.01 53.50 -32.13
CA LYS A 283 14.13 52.60 -30.97
C LYS A 283 14.72 53.25 -29.74
N PHE A 284 15.74 54.09 -29.94
CA PHE A 284 16.57 54.61 -28.85
C PHE A 284 16.45 56.12 -28.64
N ALA A 285 16.16 56.90 -29.69
CA ALA A 285 16.12 58.37 -29.62
C ALA A 285 14.70 58.97 -29.62
N LYS A 286 13.66 58.14 -29.42
CA LYS A 286 12.24 58.54 -29.51
C LYS A 286 11.87 59.24 -30.85
N GLY A 287 12.58 58.88 -31.91
CA GLY A 287 12.26 59.37 -33.26
C GLY A 287 10.86 58.92 -33.68
N THR A 288 10.14 59.76 -34.41
CA THR A 288 8.87 59.43 -35.04
C THR A 288 9.07 59.25 -36.54
N SER A 289 8.25 58.40 -37.16
CA SER A 289 8.23 58.18 -38.61
C SER A 289 6.83 58.49 -39.14
N SER A 290 6.74 59.13 -40.30
CA SER A 290 5.47 59.27 -41.00
C SER A 290 4.99 57.90 -41.52
N ALA A 291 3.68 57.76 -41.76
CA ALA A 291 3.13 56.54 -42.35
C ALA A 291 3.78 56.25 -43.72
N ASP A 292 3.96 57.28 -44.55
CA ASP A 292 4.59 57.17 -45.87
C ASP A 292 6.04 56.69 -45.79
N GLN A 293 6.82 57.22 -44.84
CA GLN A 293 8.20 56.78 -44.65
C GLN A 293 8.27 55.34 -44.14
N THR A 294 7.33 54.92 -43.29
CA THR A 294 7.26 53.55 -42.76
C THR A 294 6.93 52.53 -43.84
N LEU A 295 6.03 52.89 -44.77
CA LEU A 295 5.73 52.08 -45.95
C LEU A 295 6.93 52.00 -46.90
N THR A 296 7.62 53.13 -47.12
CA THR A 296 8.82 53.18 -47.96
C THR A 296 9.93 52.29 -47.38
N ASP A 297 10.20 52.40 -46.07
CA ASP A 297 11.23 51.59 -45.40
C ASP A 297 10.88 50.09 -45.43
N ARG A 298 9.59 49.74 -45.32
CA ARG A 298 9.12 48.36 -45.47
C ARG A 298 9.34 47.82 -46.88
N GLN A 299 9.05 48.59 -47.92
CA GLN A 299 9.29 48.21 -49.31
C GLN A 299 10.79 48.11 -49.60
N GLY A 300 11.59 49.04 -49.07
CA GLY A 300 13.06 49.02 -49.16
C GLY A 300 13.65 47.75 -48.58
N VAL A 301 13.19 47.31 -47.40
CA VAL A 301 13.62 46.05 -46.77
C VAL A 301 13.37 44.83 -47.67
N GLU A 302 12.19 44.73 -48.28
CA GLU A 302 11.86 43.63 -49.19
C GLU A 302 12.74 43.65 -50.44
N GLN A 303 12.93 44.83 -51.03
CA GLN A 303 13.79 45.00 -52.20
C GLN A 303 15.24 44.62 -51.87
N ILE A 304 15.76 45.01 -50.71
CA ILE A 304 17.11 44.64 -50.24
C ILE A 304 17.24 43.12 -50.13
N ILE A 305 16.26 42.41 -49.59
CA ILE A 305 16.30 40.94 -49.46
C ILE A 305 16.29 40.27 -50.85
N ILE A 306 15.46 40.76 -51.77
CA ILE A 306 15.39 40.27 -53.16
C ILE A 306 16.72 40.49 -53.88
N GLU A 307 17.27 41.69 -53.81
CA GLU A 307 18.55 42.02 -54.45
C GLU A 307 19.72 41.26 -53.83
N THR A 308 19.69 41.05 -52.51
CA THR A 308 20.71 40.25 -51.83
C THR A 308 20.65 38.79 -52.27
N LYS A 309 19.46 38.21 -52.42
CA LYS A 309 19.32 36.85 -52.97
C LYS A 309 19.90 36.73 -54.38
N ALA A 310 19.59 37.69 -55.25
CA ALA A 310 20.07 37.69 -56.64
C ALA A 310 21.58 37.95 -56.74
N ALA A 311 22.19 38.54 -55.72
CA ALA A 311 23.60 38.88 -55.64
C ALA A 311 24.48 37.77 -55.03
N LEU A 312 23.88 36.70 -54.52
CA LEU A 312 24.60 35.54 -54.01
C LEU A 312 24.95 34.62 -55.19
N PRO A 313 26.21 34.18 -55.31
CA PRO A 313 26.55 33.13 -56.27
C PRO A 313 25.76 31.86 -55.90
N GLU A 314 25.03 31.27 -56.84
CA GLU A 314 24.44 29.95 -56.64
C GLU A 314 25.59 28.97 -56.34
N GLU A 315 25.53 28.28 -55.19
CA GLU A 315 26.47 27.19 -54.90
C GLU A 315 26.22 26.08 -55.95
N ASP A 316 27.05 26.05 -57.00
CA ASP A 316 27.16 24.92 -57.93
C ASP A 316 27.78 23.72 -57.16
N LEU A 317 27.02 23.14 -56.24
CA LEU A 317 27.28 21.81 -55.72
C LEU A 317 27.02 20.84 -56.88
N ASP A 318 28.08 20.16 -57.34
CA ASP A 318 27.99 19.16 -58.40
C ASP A 318 26.83 18.19 -58.10
N LYS A 319 26.05 17.83 -59.13
CA LYS A 319 24.88 16.94 -58.96
C LYS A 319 25.24 15.62 -58.26
N GLU A 320 26.48 15.17 -58.43
CA GLU A 320 27.04 13.99 -57.77
C GLU A 320 27.10 14.13 -56.24
N ASP A 321 27.47 15.31 -55.73
CA ASP A 321 27.53 15.57 -54.28
C ASP A 321 26.13 15.62 -53.66
N GLN A 322 25.15 16.19 -54.38
CA GLN A 322 23.75 16.20 -53.94
C GLN A 322 23.18 14.77 -53.86
N GLU A 323 23.44 13.95 -54.87
CA GLU A 323 23.04 12.54 -54.89
C GLU A 323 23.71 11.75 -53.76
N ALA A 324 24.99 12.01 -53.47
CA ALA A 324 25.72 11.39 -52.37
C ALA A 324 25.11 11.74 -51.00
N ILE A 325 24.79 13.01 -50.76
CA ILE A 325 24.16 13.47 -49.52
C ILE A 325 22.76 12.85 -49.34
N LEU A 326 21.97 12.80 -50.42
CA LEU A 326 20.65 12.16 -50.41
C LEU A 326 20.76 10.66 -50.14
N ALA A 327 21.72 9.97 -50.75
CA ALA A 327 21.97 8.55 -50.53
C ALA A 327 22.38 8.26 -49.08
N GLN A 328 23.26 9.08 -48.49
CA GLN A 328 23.66 8.97 -47.08
C GLN A 328 22.46 9.17 -46.14
N ALA A 329 21.62 10.19 -46.37
CA ALA A 329 20.43 10.46 -45.58
C ALA A 329 19.40 9.31 -45.66
N LEU A 330 19.23 8.70 -46.84
CA LEU A 330 18.38 7.51 -47.03
C LEU A 330 18.95 6.28 -46.32
N ALA A 331 20.27 6.09 -46.34
CA ALA A 331 20.95 4.99 -45.65
C ALA A 331 20.76 5.09 -44.13
N GLU A 332 20.90 6.29 -43.56
CA GLU A 332 20.63 6.52 -42.13
C GLU A 332 19.19 6.19 -41.74
N LYS A 333 18.21 6.65 -42.53
CA LYS A 333 16.79 6.36 -42.29
C LYS A 333 16.51 4.85 -42.30
N LYS A 334 17.10 4.11 -43.25
CA LYS A 334 17.00 2.64 -43.33
C LYS A 334 17.63 1.97 -42.10
N ARG A 335 18.82 2.41 -41.66
CA ARG A 335 19.49 1.89 -40.46
C ARG A 335 18.65 2.08 -39.20
N ARG A 336 18.13 3.29 -38.98
CA ARG A 336 17.25 3.58 -37.82
C ARG A 336 15.99 2.72 -37.81
N ARG A 337 15.37 2.50 -38.98
CA ARG A 337 14.20 1.61 -39.11
C ARG A 337 14.54 0.16 -38.75
N LYS A 338 15.69 -0.36 -39.20
CA LYS A 338 16.14 -1.72 -38.86
C LYS A 338 16.35 -1.88 -37.34
N ILE A 339 17.02 -0.91 -36.70
CA ILE A 339 17.24 -0.91 -35.25
C ILE A 339 15.91 -0.87 -34.50
N MET A 340 14.97 -0.02 -34.94
CA MET A 340 13.64 0.05 -34.33
C MET A 340 12.88 -1.28 -34.43
N ILE A 341 12.90 -1.93 -35.61
CA ILE A 341 12.24 -3.23 -35.80
C ILE A 341 12.90 -4.30 -34.91
N ALA A 342 14.24 -4.33 -34.85
CA ALA A 342 14.96 -5.25 -33.98
C ALA A 342 14.59 -5.04 -32.50
N ALA A 343 14.59 -3.80 -32.01
CA ALA A 343 14.20 -3.47 -30.64
C ALA A 343 12.74 -3.89 -30.34
N LEU A 344 11.82 -3.66 -31.28
CA LEU A 344 10.41 -4.01 -31.14
C LEU A 344 10.20 -5.53 -31.15
N SER A 345 10.97 -6.27 -31.96
CA SER A 345 10.95 -7.74 -31.96
C SER A 345 11.45 -8.34 -30.64
N VAL A 346 12.52 -7.78 -30.06
CA VAL A 346 13.04 -8.22 -28.74
C VAL A 346 12.04 -7.91 -27.64
N LEU A 347 11.41 -6.74 -27.66
CA LEU A 347 10.38 -6.37 -26.70
C LEU A 347 9.17 -7.32 -26.78
N ALA A 348 8.72 -7.65 -27.98
CA ALA A 348 7.61 -8.58 -28.19
C ALA A 348 7.94 -9.99 -27.65
N LEU A 349 9.18 -10.46 -27.86
CA LEU A 349 9.64 -11.74 -27.33
C LEU A 349 9.67 -11.74 -25.80
N LEU A 350 10.20 -10.69 -25.18
CA LEU A 350 10.20 -10.54 -23.72
C LEU A 350 8.79 -10.52 -23.13
N LEU A 351 7.87 -9.75 -23.72
CA LEU A 351 6.47 -9.69 -23.29
C LEU A 351 5.76 -11.05 -23.45
N SER A 352 6.02 -11.76 -24.55
CA SER A 352 5.48 -13.11 -24.78
C SER A 352 5.98 -14.10 -23.73
N THR A 353 7.28 -14.10 -23.44
CA THR A 353 7.85 -14.98 -22.41
C THR A 353 7.35 -14.63 -21.00
N GLY A 354 7.26 -13.34 -20.65
CA GLY A 354 6.72 -12.90 -19.37
C GLY A 354 5.24 -13.27 -19.19
N GLY A 355 4.43 -13.11 -20.24
CA GLY A 355 3.03 -13.54 -20.24
C GLY A 355 2.87 -15.05 -20.06
N PHE A 356 3.73 -15.85 -20.68
CA PHE A 356 3.74 -17.31 -20.53
C PHE A 356 4.07 -17.74 -19.09
N VAL A 357 5.10 -17.13 -18.48
CA VAL A 357 5.48 -17.36 -17.07
C VAL A 357 4.36 -16.95 -16.11
N ALA A 358 3.69 -15.82 -16.37
CA ALA A 358 2.57 -15.35 -15.57
C ALA A 358 1.30 -16.22 -15.71
N TYR A 359 1.07 -16.87 -16.86
CA TYR A 359 -0.07 -17.79 -17.05
C TYR A 359 0.11 -19.09 -16.27
N TYR A 360 1.24 -19.75 -16.50
CA TYR A 360 1.49 -21.10 -15.99
C TYR A 360 2.03 -21.10 -14.55
N GLY A 361 2.49 -19.95 -14.05
CA GLY A 361 3.10 -19.79 -12.73
C GLY A 361 4.61 -20.08 -12.77
N TYR A 362 5.38 -19.26 -12.05
CA TYR A 362 6.86 -19.29 -12.10
C TYR A 362 7.44 -20.70 -11.85
N GLN A 363 7.07 -21.33 -10.72
CA GLN A 363 7.58 -22.66 -10.38
C GLN A 363 7.25 -23.71 -11.45
N ASN A 364 6.01 -23.74 -11.94
CA ASN A 364 5.58 -24.68 -12.96
C ASN A 364 6.32 -24.48 -14.30
N THR A 365 6.62 -23.23 -14.68
CA THR A 365 7.41 -22.96 -15.90
C THR A 365 8.88 -23.32 -15.77
N VAL A 366 9.49 -23.06 -14.60
CA VAL A 366 10.87 -23.46 -14.33
C VAL A 366 10.97 -24.98 -14.32
N ASP A 367 10.05 -25.66 -13.63
CA ASP A 367 10.01 -27.12 -13.53
C ASP A 367 9.81 -27.81 -14.88
N LYS A 368 9.11 -27.17 -15.83
CA LYS A 368 8.86 -27.73 -17.16
C LYS A 368 10.02 -27.52 -18.15
N ILE A 369 10.78 -26.43 -18.00
CA ILE A 369 11.92 -26.09 -18.87
C ILE A 369 13.21 -26.73 -18.35
N PHE A 370 13.45 -26.67 -17.05
CA PHE A 370 14.67 -27.15 -16.40
C PHE A 370 14.52 -28.54 -15.77
N GLY A 371 13.28 -29.05 -15.64
CA GLY A 371 12.98 -30.34 -15.03
C GLY A 371 12.94 -30.26 -13.51
N ASN A 372 12.02 -31.01 -12.89
CA ASN A 372 11.97 -31.21 -11.44
C ASN A 372 11.90 -32.72 -11.15
N PRO A 373 12.87 -33.29 -10.41
CA PRO A 373 12.88 -34.72 -10.11
C PRO A 373 11.67 -35.17 -9.29
N LEU A 374 11.18 -34.33 -8.37
CA LEU A 374 10.04 -34.64 -7.50
C LEU A 374 8.70 -34.69 -8.25
N ARG A 375 8.59 -33.98 -9.37
CA ARG A 375 7.38 -33.93 -10.18
C ARG A 375 7.08 -35.30 -10.81
N SER A 376 8.10 -36.02 -11.24
CA SER A 376 7.94 -37.35 -11.82
C SER A 376 7.36 -38.37 -10.84
N TYR A 377 7.67 -38.25 -9.55
CA TYR A 377 7.09 -39.10 -8.50
C TYR A 377 5.67 -38.69 -8.11
N ALA A 378 5.33 -37.40 -8.21
CA ALA A 378 4.00 -36.90 -7.88
C ALA A 378 2.96 -37.12 -9.00
N GLU A 379 3.35 -36.90 -10.26
CA GLU A 379 2.47 -37.02 -11.44
C GLU A 379 2.64 -38.36 -12.18
N GLY A 380 3.64 -39.17 -11.80
CA GLY A 380 3.92 -40.48 -12.37
C GLY A 380 2.89 -41.54 -11.99
N GLN A 381 2.98 -42.69 -12.64
CA GLN A 381 2.10 -43.82 -12.31
C GLN A 381 2.53 -44.48 -10.99
N TRP A 382 1.58 -44.69 -10.09
CA TRP A 382 1.79 -45.39 -8.83
C TRP A 382 1.38 -46.84 -8.98
N TYR A 383 2.21 -47.76 -8.48
CA TYR A 383 1.98 -49.19 -8.53
C TYR A 383 1.60 -49.71 -7.14
N THR A 384 0.47 -50.41 -7.04
CA THR A 384 0.09 -51.15 -5.82
C THR A 384 0.72 -52.53 -5.88
N SER A 385 1.50 -52.89 -4.86
CA SER A 385 2.19 -54.19 -4.81
C SER A 385 2.12 -54.77 -3.40
N ALA A 386 2.01 -56.10 -3.31
CA ALA A 386 1.86 -56.82 -2.04
C ALA A 386 3.16 -57.55 -1.68
N TYR A 387 3.63 -57.40 -0.44
CA TYR A 387 4.89 -57.97 0.05
C TYR A 387 4.71 -58.73 1.36
N GLY A 388 5.46 -59.82 1.55
CA GLY A 388 5.53 -60.55 2.82
C GLY A 388 4.37 -61.54 3.07
N VAL A 389 4.43 -62.19 4.24
CA VAL A 389 3.39 -63.07 4.77
C VAL A 389 3.20 -62.72 6.26
N PRO A 390 2.05 -62.18 6.69
CA PRO A 390 0.87 -61.83 5.88
C PRO A 390 1.16 -60.72 4.87
N ALA A 391 0.41 -60.69 3.78
CA ALA A 391 0.63 -59.76 2.68
C ALA A 391 0.36 -58.31 3.11
N LEU A 392 1.36 -57.44 2.95
CA LEU A 392 1.26 -56.00 3.15
C LEU A 392 1.22 -55.31 1.78
N GLU A 393 0.11 -54.65 1.48
CA GLU A 393 -0.05 -53.86 0.25
C GLU A 393 0.54 -52.46 0.44
N ILE A 394 1.47 -52.08 -0.44
CA ILE A 394 2.11 -50.77 -0.44
C ILE A 394 1.99 -50.17 -1.85
N GLN A 395 1.65 -48.87 -1.90
CA GLN A 395 1.66 -48.09 -3.13
C GLN A 395 2.97 -47.31 -3.23
N THR A 396 3.74 -47.56 -4.28
CA THR A 396 5.01 -46.89 -4.53
C THR A 396 5.12 -46.47 -6.01
N PRO A 397 5.84 -45.37 -6.31
CA PRO A 397 6.06 -44.93 -7.69
C PRO A 397 6.95 -45.89 -8.49
N GLU A 398 7.77 -46.68 -7.81
CA GLU A 398 8.59 -47.75 -8.39
C GLU A 398 8.29 -49.08 -7.70
N ILE A 399 8.41 -50.19 -8.42
CA ILE A 399 8.16 -51.52 -7.86
C ILE A 399 9.37 -51.93 -7.02
N LEU A 400 9.14 -52.35 -5.78
CA LEU A 400 10.21 -52.77 -4.88
C LEU A 400 10.57 -54.23 -5.16
N LYS A 401 11.84 -54.52 -5.41
CA LYS A 401 12.34 -55.89 -5.52
C LYS A 401 13.04 -56.30 -4.23
N ARG A 402 12.75 -57.52 -3.78
CA ARG A 402 13.46 -58.13 -2.66
C ARG A 402 14.90 -58.42 -3.08
N GLN A 403 15.86 -57.84 -2.38
CA GLN A 403 17.24 -58.26 -2.41
C GLN A 403 17.56 -59.09 -1.17
N VAL A 404 18.28 -60.19 -1.39
CA VAL A 404 18.80 -61.01 -0.30
C VAL A 404 20.12 -60.37 0.11
N ALA A 405 20.14 -59.67 1.24
CA ALA A 405 21.39 -59.18 1.80
C ALA A 405 22.27 -60.39 2.15
N GLN A 406 23.45 -60.49 1.56
CA GLN A 406 24.47 -61.44 2.00
C GLN A 406 24.91 -60.99 3.40
N GLY A 407 24.52 -61.74 4.43
CA GLY A 407 24.97 -61.48 5.79
C GLY A 407 26.49 -61.68 5.88
N ASN A 408 27.17 -60.82 6.63
CA ASN A 408 28.56 -61.05 7.02
C ASN A 408 28.68 -62.45 7.65
N GLU A 409 29.51 -63.31 7.07
CA GLU A 409 29.68 -64.70 7.51
C GLU A 409 30.19 -64.84 8.95
N ASP A 410 30.67 -63.75 9.56
CA ASP A 410 31.26 -63.73 10.91
C ASP A 410 30.23 -63.59 12.06
N ALA A 411 28.94 -63.39 11.77
CA ALA A 411 27.90 -63.25 12.79
C ALA A 411 27.08 -64.55 12.94
N LEU A 412 27.56 -65.49 13.76
CA LEU A 412 26.80 -66.66 14.21
C LEU A 412 25.54 -66.22 14.98
N GLY A 413 24.45 -66.00 14.24
CA GLY A 413 23.12 -65.71 14.81
C GLY A 413 22.27 -64.70 14.04
N SER A 414 22.78 -64.00 13.03
CA SER A 414 21.97 -63.04 12.28
C SER A 414 21.10 -63.75 11.23
N GLN A 415 19.78 -63.73 11.42
CA GLN A 415 18.82 -64.07 10.36
C GLN A 415 19.02 -63.12 9.16
N PRO A 416 18.97 -63.61 7.92
CA PRO A 416 19.14 -62.75 6.74
C PRO A 416 17.99 -61.73 6.70
N MET A 417 18.32 -60.46 6.92
CA MET A 417 17.40 -59.34 6.75
C MET A 417 17.11 -59.17 5.26
N SER A 418 15.84 -59.25 4.86
CA SER A 418 15.44 -58.91 3.50
C SER A 418 15.39 -57.39 3.34
N VAL A 419 16.19 -56.85 2.44
CA VAL A 419 16.16 -55.43 2.05
C VAL A 419 15.39 -55.31 0.74
N PHE A 420 14.46 -54.37 0.66
CA PHE A 420 13.71 -54.09 -0.55
C PHE A 420 14.30 -52.83 -1.21
N GLU A 421 14.70 -52.93 -2.47
CA GLU A 421 15.26 -51.82 -3.23
C GLU A 421 14.32 -51.46 -4.39
N ALA A 422 14.25 -50.17 -4.72
CA ALA A 422 13.41 -49.67 -5.81
C ALA A 422 13.97 -50.16 -7.16
N TYR A 423 13.08 -50.67 -8.02
CA TYR A 423 13.44 -51.18 -9.34
C TYR A 423 12.61 -50.48 -10.41
N SER A 424 13.28 -49.83 -11.36
CA SER A 424 12.60 -49.24 -12.53
C SER A 424 12.31 -50.32 -13.59
N LEU A 425 11.05 -50.38 -14.03
CA LEU A 425 10.70 -51.08 -15.27
C LEU A 425 11.04 -50.12 -16.42
N ASN A 426 12.29 -50.15 -16.88
CA ASN A 426 12.67 -49.43 -18.11
C ASN A 426 12.01 -50.06 -19.34
#